data_AF-A0A3S9ZEB8-F1
#
_entry.id   AF-A0A3S9ZEB8-F1
#
_cell.length_a   1.000
_cell.length_b   1.000
_cell.length_c   1.000
_cell.angle_alpha   90.00
_cell.angle_beta   90.00
_cell.angle_gamma   90.00
#
_symmetry.space_group_name_H-M   'P 1'
#
loop_
_entity.id
_entity.type
_entity.pdbx_description
1 polymer ?
#
loop_
_entity_poly.entity_id
_entity_poly.type
_entity_poly.pdbx_seq_one_letter_code
_entity_poly.pdbx_strand_id
1 'polypeptide(L)'
;MAVQSLTGGLLGDLEAIVARVSQIPALERLAEHFDPQRLYGGPGSEYLATTAQMNARLGEISAAAHSDFCAVQPGEPADRDPAILRLGVERTRAALQRGVQVRSIYHRSAHEHYQTRDYIHAMIADGARCGHPLFPAPDL
;
A
#
# COMPACT_ATOMS: atom_id res chain seq x y z
N MET A 1 49.86 8.17 -28.18
CA MET A 1 49.18 8.92 -27.09
C MET A 1 47.66 8.84 -27.18
N ALA A 2 46.99 9.36 -28.22
CA ALA A 2 45.51 9.33 -28.31
C ALA A 2 44.90 7.92 -28.46
N VAL A 3 45.48 7.06 -29.31
CA VAL A 3 45.00 5.68 -29.52
C VAL A 3 45.16 4.81 -28.25
N GLN A 4 46.29 4.95 -27.54
CA GLN A 4 46.51 4.25 -26.26
C GLN A 4 45.51 4.68 -25.17
N SER A 5 45.11 5.95 -25.15
CA SER A 5 44.09 6.45 -24.22
C SER A 5 42.69 5.89 -24.54
N LEU A 6 42.32 5.85 -25.82
CA LEU A 6 41.04 5.27 -26.26
C LEU A 6 40.96 3.77 -25.99
N THR A 7 42.03 3.01 -26.29
CA THR A 7 42.10 1.58 -26.00
C THR A 7 42.06 1.30 -24.50
N GLY A 8 42.71 2.15 -23.67
CA GLY A 8 42.63 2.06 -22.22
C GLY A 8 41.22 2.31 -21.68
N GLY A 9 40.50 3.30 -22.23
CA GLY A 9 39.10 3.57 -21.88
C GLY A 9 38.17 2.42 -22.21
N LEU A 10 38.28 1.87 -23.43
CA LEU A 10 37.47 0.72 -23.86
C LEU A 10 37.74 -0.54 -23.01
N LEU A 11 38.99 -0.76 -22.60
CA LEU A 11 39.34 -1.87 -21.72
C LEU A 11 38.72 -1.68 -20.32
N GLY A 12 38.76 -0.47 -19.77
CA GLY A 12 38.11 -0.15 -18.50
C GLY A 12 36.60 -0.31 -18.53
N ASP A 13 35.94 0.08 -19.63
CA ASP A 13 34.50 -0.11 -19.81
C ASP A 13 34.12 -1.59 -19.89
N LEU A 14 34.92 -2.41 -20.60
CA LEU A 14 34.73 -3.85 -20.67
C LEU A 14 34.92 -4.52 -19.30
N GLU A 15 35.95 -4.13 -18.55
CA GLU A 15 36.18 -4.62 -17.18
C GLU A 15 34.99 -4.28 -16.27
N ALA A 16 34.44 -3.07 -16.37
CA ALA A 16 33.28 -2.65 -15.60
C ALA A 16 32.02 -3.44 -15.97
N ILE A 17 31.80 -3.72 -17.26
CA ILE A 17 30.67 -4.54 -17.73
C ILE A 17 30.81 -5.98 -17.21
N VAL A 18 31.99 -6.58 -17.35
CA VAL A 18 32.26 -7.94 -16.86
C VAL A 18 32.07 -8.01 -15.35
N ALA A 19 32.57 -7.03 -14.60
CA ALA A 19 32.41 -6.97 -13.15
C ALA A 19 30.94 -6.83 -12.72
N ARG A 20 30.08 -6.21 -13.53
CA ARG A 20 28.65 -6.07 -13.25
C ARG A 20 27.86 -7.33 -13.61
N VAL A 21 28.17 -7.93 -14.76
CA VAL A 21 27.57 -9.20 -15.20
C VAL A 21 27.95 -10.34 -14.25
N SER A 22 29.16 -10.33 -13.69
CA SER A 22 29.58 -11.34 -12.70
C SER A 22 28.80 -11.26 -11.38
N GLN A 23 28.10 -10.15 -11.09
CA GLN A 23 27.21 -10.04 -9.93
C GLN A 23 25.81 -10.64 -10.19
N ILE A 24 25.43 -10.85 -11.46
CA ILE A 24 24.09 -11.36 -11.82
C ILE A 24 23.78 -12.69 -11.12
N PRO A 25 24.67 -13.70 -11.12
CA PRO A 25 24.39 -14.97 -10.42
C PRO A 25 24.22 -14.80 -8.90
N ALA A 26 24.88 -13.83 -8.29
CA ALA A 26 24.69 -13.55 -6.87
C ALA A 26 23.31 -12.93 -6.60
N LEU A 27 22.89 -11.99 -7.47
CA LEU A 27 21.55 -11.39 -7.42
C LEU A 27 20.43 -12.40 -7.75
N GLU A 28 20.68 -13.35 -8.65
CA GLU A 28 19.75 -14.45 -8.94
C GLU A 28 19.65 -15.41 -7.76
N ARG A 29 20.76 -15.72 -7.07
CA ARG A 29 20.72 -16.52 -5.82
C ARG A 29 20.07 -15.79 -4.65
N LEU A 30 20.09 -14.45 -4.64
CA LEU A 30 19.24 -13.68 -3.73
C LEU A 30 17.77 -14.04 -3.98
N ALA A 31 17.31 -14.17 -5.23
CA ALA A 31 15.94 -14.64 -5.49
C ALA A 31 15.69 -16.03 -4.85
N GLU A 32 16.63 -16.97 -4.89
CA GLU A 32 16.47 -18.28 -4.21
C GLU A 32 16.28 -18.16 -2.68
N HIS A 33 16.78 -17.10 -2.04
CA HIS A 33 16.59 -16.84 -0.61
C HIS A 33 15.37 -15.98 -0.29
N PHE A 34 14.88 -15.19 -1.25
CA PHE A 34 13.76 -14.26 -1.10
C PHE A 34 12.45 -14.74 -1.75
N ASP A 35 12.48 -15.75 -2.63
CA ASP A 35 11.33 -16.28 -3.39
C ASP A 35 10.56 -17.42 -2.69
N PRO A 36 11.17 -18.30 -1.86
CA PRO A 36 10.41 -19.33 -1.15
C PRO A 36 9.40 -18.77 -0.14
N GLN A 37 9.56 -17.51 0.30
CA GLN A 37 8.65 -16.83 1.24
C GLN A 37 7.81 -15.72 0.60
N ARG A 38 8.10 -15.30 -0.64
CA ARG A 38 7.20 -14.40 -1.41
C ARG A 38 6.02 -15.14 -2.03
N LEU A 39 6.19 -16.43 -2.32
CA LEU A 39 5.13 -17.32 -2.80
C LEU A 39 4.49 -18.17 -1.69
N TYR A 40 5.11 -18.21 -0.51
CA TYR A 40 4.48 -18.65 0.73
C TYR A 40 4.09 -17.46 1.60
N GLY A 41 3.06 -16.75 1.17
CA GLY A 41 2.01 -16.52 2.15
C GLY A 41 1.49 -17.89 2.55
N GLY A 42 1.36 -18.17 3.85
CA GLY A 42 0.34 -19.13 4.25
C GLY A 42 -1.03 -18.69 3.69
N PRO A 43 -2.14 -19.29 4.11
CA PRO A 43 -3.47 -18.82 3.71
C PRO A 43 -3.79 -17.32 4.02
N GLY A 44 -2.84 -16.52 4.55
CA GLY A 44 -3.01 -15.13 4.97
C GLY A 44 -2.07 -14.08 4.36
N SER A 45 -1.30 -14.33 3.29
CA SER A 45 -0.53 -13.22 2.65
C SER A 45 -0.52 -13.30 1.12
N GLU A 46 -0.67 -12.16 0.46
CA GLU A 46 -0.85 -12.03 -0.98
C GLU A 46 -0.11 -10.78 -1.49
N TYR A 47 0.59 -10.90 -2.64
CA TYR A 47 1.22 -9.76 -3.32
C TYR A 47 0.33 -9.24 -4.44
N LEU A 48 -0.02 -7.95 -4.37
CA LEU A 48 -0.88 -7.26 -5.33
C LEU A 48 -0.04 -6.23 -6.09
N ALA A 49 0.34 -6.56 -7.32
CA ALA A 49 1.30 -5.78 -8.11
C ALA A 49 0.76 -4.43 -8.61
N THR A 50 -0.57 -4.26 -8.59
CA THR A 50 -1.23 -3.08 -9.13
C THR A 50 -2.28 -2.52 -8.18
N THR A 51 -2.56 -1.22 -8.30
CA THR A 51 -3.64 -0.54 -7.59
C THR A 51 -5.02 -1.16 -7.90
N ALA A 52 -5.21 -1.68 -9.12
CA ALA A 52 -6.45 -2.35 -9.51
C ALA A 52 -6.64 -3.67 -8.75
N GLN A 53 -5.59 -4.51 -8.70
CA GLN A 53 -5.58 -5.75 -7.92
C GLN A 53 -5.79 -5.48 -6.43
N MET A 54 -5.10 -4.47 -5.88
CA MET A 54 -5.30 -4.03 -4.50
C MET A 54 -6.75 -3.64 -4.22
N ASN A 55 -7.36 -2.82 -5.07
CA ASN A 55 -8.75 -2.39 -4.90
C ASN A 55 -9.75 -3.53 -5.01
N ALA A 56 -9.57 -4.46 -5.96
CA ALA A 56 -10.42 -5.64 -6.08
C ALA A 56 -10.36 -6.47 -4.79
N ARG A 57 -9.14 -6.75 -4.31
CA ARG A 57 -8.94 -7.55 -3.10
C ARG A 57 -9.50 -6.89 -1.85
N LEU A 58 -9.31 -5.57 -1.69
CA LEU A 58 -9.95 -4.81 -0.62
C LEU A 58 -11.47 -4.93 -0.67
N GLY A 59 -12.07 -4.91 -1.87
CA GLY A 59 -13.51 -5.15 -2.06
C GLY A 59 -13.95 -6.53 -1.56
N GLU A 60 -13.24 -7.59 -1.94
CA GLU A 60 -13.53 -8.97 -1.52
C GLU A 60 -13.44 -9.14 -0.01
N ILE A 61 -12.35 -8.70 0.63
CA ILE A 61 -12.17 -8.86 2.08
C ILE A 61 -13.16 -8.00 2.86
N SER A 62 -13.48 -6.79 2.39
CA SER A 62 -14.49 -5.95 3.03
C SER A 62 -15.88 -6.58 2.90
N ALA A 63 -16.20 -7.23 1.77
CA ALA A 63 -17.47 -7.92 1.57
C ALA A 63 -17.61 -9.18 2.44
N ALA A 64 -16.51 -9.92 2.62
CA ALA A 64 -16.46 -11.15 3.42
C ALA A 64 -16.39 -10.91 4.94
N ALA A 65 -16.12 -9.68 5.39
CA ALA A 65 -16.04 -9.37 6.82
C ALA A 65 -17.37 -9.66 7.54
N HIS A 66 -17.29 -10.43 8.63
CA HIS A 66 -18.47 -10.86 9.41
C HIS A 66 -18.70 -10.03 10.68
N SER A 67 -17.65 -9.60 11.38
CA SER A 67 -17.77 -8.91 12.68
C SER A 67 -17.10 -7.54 12.69
N ASP A 68 -15.86 -7.46 12.20
CA ASP A 68 -15.02 -6.27 12.30
C ASP A 68 -14.27 -6.01 11.00
N PHE A 69 -14.13 -4.73 10.66
CA PHE A 69 -13.29 -4.23 9.60
C PHE A 69 -12.43 -3.10 10.14
N CYS A 70 -11.11 -3.32 10.19
CA CYS A 70 -10.15 -2.36 10.74
C CYS A 70 -9.18 -1.90 9.66
N ALA A 71 -9.00 -0.58 9.53
CA ALA A 71 -8.03 0.02 8.62
C ALA A 71 -7.09 0.97 9.36
N VAL A 72 -5.83 1.02 8.94
CA VAL A 72 -4.82 1.95 9.47
C VAL A 72 -4.16 2.64 8.30
N GLN A 73 -4.20 3.98 8.29
CA GLN A 73 -3.61 4.83 7.26
C GLN A 73 -2.60 5.78 7.92
N PRO A 74 -1.35 5.33 8.13
CA PRO A 74 -0.35 6.10 8.86
C PRO A 74 0.33 7.16 7.98
N GLY A 75 0.19 7.09 6.65
CA GLY A 75 0.81 8.05 5.73
C GLY A 75 0.14 9.42 5.80
N GLU A 76 0.93 10.46 5.49
CA GLU A 76 0.39 11.81 5.35
C GLU A 76 -0.74 11.83 4.31
N PRO A 77 -1.82 12.59 4.58
CA PRO A 77 -2.87 12.82 3.60
C PRO A 77 -2.28 13.39 2.31
N ALA A 78 -2.77 12.87 1.19
CA ALA A 78 -2.47 13.38 -0.13
C ALA A 78 -3.75 13.36 -0.96
N ASP A 79 -3.82 14.23 -1.97
CA ASP A 79 -4.93 14.24 -2.90
C ASP A 79 -5.02 12.89 -3.63
N ARG A 80 -6.21 12.30 -3.61
CA ARG A 80 -6.53 11.05 -4.29
C ARG A 80 -7.61 11.30 -5.33
N ASP A 81 -7.68 10.41 -6.31
CA ASP A 81 -8.81 10.37 -7.23
C ASP A 81 -10.14 10.30 -6.42
N PRO A 82 -11.07 11.26 -6.60
CA PRO A 82 -12.35 11.27 -5.92
C PRO A 82 -13.15 9.97 -6.09
N ALA A 83 -13.01 9.27 -7.22
CA ALA A 83 -13.64 7.98 -7.44
C ALA A 83 -13.13 6.94 -6.43
N ILE A 84 -11.82 6.88 -6.20
CA ILE A 84 -11.21 5.94 -5.25
C ILE A 84 -11.66 6.22 -3.82
N LEU A 85 -11.80 7.48 -3.43
CA LEU A 85 -12.34 7.85 -2.12
C LEU A 85 -13.80 7.43 -1.97
N ARG A 86 -14.64 7.69 -2.98
CA ARG A 86 -16.03 7.26 -3.00
C ARG A 86 -16.17 5.74 -2.87
N LEU A 87 -15.34 4.98 -3.58
CA LEU A 87 -15.26 3.53 -3.44
C LEU A 87 -14.94 3.10 -1.99
N GLY A 88 -14.04 3.81 -1.31
CA GLY A 88 -13.75 3.58 0.12
C GLY A 88 -14.97 3.78 1.01
N VAL A 89 -15.70 4.89 0.83
CA VAL A 89 -16.93 5.18 1.58
C VAL A 89 -18.01 4.12 1.32
N GLU A 90 -18.23 3.76 0.05
CA GLU A 90 -19.23 2.76 -0.33
C GLU A 90 -18.94 1.38 0.30
N ARG A 91 -17.67 0.96 0.35
CA ARG A 91 -17.26 -0.29 1.03
C ARG A 91 -17.54 -0.24 2.53
N THR A 92 -17.19 0.87 3.18
CA THR A 92 -17.45 1.09 4.60
C THR A 92 -18.94 1.05 4.90
N ARG A 93 -19.75 1.79 4.13
CA ARG A 93 -21.21 1.81 4.26
C ARG A 93 -21.81 0.42 4.10
N ALA A 94 -21.40 -0.32 3.07
CA ALA A 94 -21.89 -1.67 2.84
C ALA A 94 -21.57 -2.61 4.01
N ALA A 95 -20.37 -2.50 4.60
CA ALA A 95 -19.99 -3.29 5.78
C ALA A 95 -20.87 -2.94 6.99
N LEU A 96 -21.06 -1.65 7.27
CA LEU A 96 -21.91 -1.16 8.36
C LEU A 96 -23.37 -1.63 8.21
N GLN A 97 -23.91 -1.59 6.98
CA GLN A 97 -25.27 -2.09 6.68
C GLN A 97 -25.43 -3.59 6.95
N ARG A 98 -24.34 -4.38 6.92
CA ARG A 98 -24.35 -5.80 7.31
C ARG A 98 -24.16 -6.03 8.81
N GLY A 99 -24.02 -4.97 9.60
CA GLY A 99 -23.74 -5.05 11.05
C GLY A 99 -22.27 -5.23 11.41
N VAL A 100 -21.35 -5.07 10.45
CA VAL A 100 -19.91 -5.13 10.72
C VAL A 100 -19.46 -3.84 11.42
N GLN A 101 -18.65 -3.98 12.47
CA GLN A 101 -18.02 -2.85 13.14
C GLN A 101 -16.84 -2.31 12.32
N VAL A 102 -16.93 -1.05 11.90
CA VAL A 102 -15.84 -0.41 11.16
C VAL A 102 -15.02 0.51 12.06
N ARG A 103 -13.70 0.31 12.09
CA ARG A 103 -12.73 1.14 12.81
C ARG A 103 -11.61 1.57 11.87
N SER A 104 -11.30 2.87 11.84
CA SER A 104 -10.20 3.38 11.02
C SER A 104 -9.32 4.37 11.77
N ILE A 105 -8.01 4.18 11.67
CA ILE A 105 -7.00 5.09 12.24
C ILE A 105 -6.32 5.86 11.12
N TYR A 106 -6.17 7.17 11.30
CA TYR A 106 -5.56 8.08 10.34
C TYR A 106 -4.35 8.81 10.93
N HIS A 107 -3.46 9.24 10.05
CA HIS A 107 -2.38 10.16 10.38
C HIS A 107 -2.93 11.45 11.01
N ARG A 108 -2.17 12.05 11.94
CA ARG A 108 -2.61 13.23 12.69
C ARG A 108 -3.06 14.39 11.79
N SER A 109 -2.41 14.63 10.66
CA SER A 109 -2.74 15.75 9.76
C SER A 109 -3.99 15.50 8.89
N ALA A 110 -4.67 14.36 9.02
CA ALA A 110 -5.90 14.05 8.29
C ALA A 110 -7.02 15.07 8.51
N HIS A 111 -7.07 15.71 9.68
CA HIS A 111 -8.06 16.75 9.99
C HIS A 111 -7.76 18.09 9.29
N GLU A 112 -6.51 18.33 8.90
CA GLU A 112 -6.06 19.55 8.22
C GLU A 112 -6.24 19.44 6.69
N HIS A 113 -6.29 18.22 6.16
CA HIS A 113 -6.44 17.96 4.73
C HIS A 113 -7.92 17.84 4.33
N TYR A 114 -8.44 18.87 3.65
CA TYR A 114 -9.85 18.99 3.25
C TYR A 114 -10.46 17.68 2.71
N GLN A 115 -9.84 17.08 1.68
CA GLN A 115 -10.36 15.88 1.03
C GLN A 115 -10.43 14.66 1.98
N THR A 116 -9.44 14.52 2.87
CA THR A 116 -9.35 13.38 3.79
C THR A 116 -10.32 13.56 4.94
N ARG A 117 -10.43 14.79 5.47
CA ARG A 117 -11.41 15.15 6.49
C ARG A 117 -12.84 14.88 6.01
N ASP A 118 -13.21 15.35 4.82
CA ASP A 118 -14.58 15.19 4.30
C ASP A 118 -14.91 13.70 4.07
N TYR A 119 -13.94 12.92 3.57
CA TYR A 119 -14.04 11.46 3.45
C TYR A 119 -14.22 10.75 4.81
N ILE A 120 -13.46 11.17 5.84
CA ILE A 120 -13.60 10.64 7.21
C ILE A 120 -14.98 10.97 7.79
N HIS A 121 -15.45 12.20 7.62
CA HIS A 121 -16.77 12.63 8.09
C HIS A 121 -17.90 11.82 7.45
N ALA A 122 -17.80 11.51 6.15
CA ALA A 122 -18.78 10.67 5.46
C ALA A 122 -18.86 9.26 6.09
N MET A 123 -17.73 8.64 6.41
CA MET A 123 -17.73 7.33 7.07
C MET A 123 -18.26 7.37 8.51
N ILE A 124 -17.94 8.43 9.26
CA ILE A 124 -18.48 8.63 10.61
C ILE A 124 -20.00 8.76 10.56
N ALA A 125 -20.53 9.53 9.59
CA ALA A 125 -21.97 9.69 9.38
C ALA A 125 -22.68 8.36 9.04
N ASP A 126 -21.99 7.43 8.39
CA ASP A 126 -22.49 6.07 8.14
C ASP A 126 -22.41 5.14 9.38
N GLY A 127 -21.72 5.56 10.45
CA GLY A 127 -21.56 4.81 11.71
C GLY A 127 -20.17 4.21 11.95
N ALA A 128 -19.17 4.53 11.12
CA ALA A 128 -17.79 4.10 11.36
C ALA A 128 -17.15 4.84 12.53
N ARG A 129 -16.29 4.15 13.28
CA ARG A 129 -15.41 4.80 14.27
C ARG A 129 -14.10 5.20 13.58
N CYS A 130 -13.93 6.47 13.28
CA CYS A 130 -12.71 7.00 12.68
C CYS A 130 -12.02 7.97 13.64
N GLY A 131 -10.70 7.83 13.83
CA GLY A 131 -9.97 8.75 14.69
C GLY A 131 -8.51 8.36 14.88
N HIS A 132 -7.75 9.28 15.47
CA HIS A 132 -6.43 8.96 16.01
C HIS A 132 -6.62 8.21 17.34
N PRO A 133 -5.79 7.23 17.74
CA PRO A 133 -5.89 6.58 19.06
C PRO A 133 -5.77 7.53 20.27
N LEU A 134 -5.51 8.83 20.05
CA LEU A 134 -5.44 9.87 21.07
C LEU A 134 -6.63 10.84 21.06
N PHE A 135 -7.58 10.67 20.14
CA PHE A 135 -8.80 11.47 20.09
C PHE A 135 -10.01 10.52 20.17
N PRO A 136 -10.76 10.52 21.29
CA PRO A 136 -11.98 9.75 21.37
C PRO A 136 -12.97 10.21 20.27
N ALA A 137 -13.84 9.30 19.84
CA ALA A 137 -14.95 9.66 18.97
C ALA A 137 -15.74 10.81 19.63
N PRO A 138 -16.24 11.80 18.88
CA PRO A 138 -17.12 12.79 19.45
C PRO A 138 -18.36 12.07 19.98
N ASP A 139 -18.72 12.35 21.24
CA ASP A 139 -19.97 11.88 21.82
C ASP A 139 -21.13 12.36 20.92
N LEU A 140 -21.97 11.42 20.52
CA LEU A 140 -23.15 11.64 19.65
C LEU A 140 -24.15 12.62 20.27
#